data_AF-A0AAW9BRP0-F1
#
_entry.id   AF-A0AAW9BRP0-F1
#
_cell.length_a   1.000
_cell.length_b   1.000
_cell.length_c   1.000
_cell.angle_alpha   90.00
_cell.angle_beta   90.00
_cell.angle_gamma   90.00
#
_symmetry.space_group_name_H-M   'P 1'
#
loop_
_entity.id
_entity.type
_entity.pdbx_description
1 polymer ?
#
loop_
_entity_poly.entity_id
_entity_poly.type
_entity_poly.pdbx_seq_one_letter_code
_entity_poly.pdbx_strand_id
1 'polypeptide(L)'
;LSAFNYALSPNVLFSTQMYQARFNDSPYYLGEQGDNNSSFESQTITNSDEQKYKFEFKYLLPWGAVKDHGLKGAFLPSRDVRNASPLASGVRSILLTPFYSSRALDVYNDRKEQAYGFTLGFDWDNRDRARNTTRGSHTSLNLTTGAESWQSEELWLKWEFQNSQYYSLGPLGDWFDQQVL
;
A
#
# COMPACT_ATOMS: atom_id res chain seq x y z
N LEU A 1 8.26 -14.40 -8.27
CA LEU A 1 8.02 -13.00 -7.83
C LEU A 1 9.20 -12.16 -8.28
N SER A 2 8.95 -11.09 -9.01
CA SER A 2 9.99 -10.15 -9.44
C SER A 2 9.64 -8.75 -8.95
N ALA A 3 10.61 -8.04 -8.38
CA ALA A 3 10.47 -6.67 -7.93
C ALA A 3 11.68 -5.85 -8.40
N PHE A 4 11.43 -4.74 -9.10
CA PHE A 4 12.49 -3.84 -9.55
C PHE A 4 12.18 -2.42 -9.09
N ASN A 5 13.20 -1.67 -8.68
CA ASN A 5 13.09 -0.30 -8.19
C ASN A 5 14.15 0.56 -8.84
N TYR A 6 13.74 1.66 -9.46
CA TYR A 6 14.62 2.58 -10.19
C TYR A 6 14.30 4.02 -9.79
N ALA A 7 15.34 4.85 -9.67
CA ALA A 7 15.19 6.29 -9.64
C ALA A 7 15.34 6.81 -11.07
N LEU A 8 14.23 7.24 -11.68
CA LEU A 8 14.23 7.78 -13.05
C LEU A 8 14.72 9.25 -13.06
N SER A 9 14.48 9.96 -11.96
CA SER A 9 15.01 11.29 -11.69
C SER A 9 15.12 11.50 -10.18
N PRO A 10 15.70 12.62 -9.69
CA PRO A 10 15.80 12.89 -8.25
C PRO A 10 14.45 12.84 -7.51
N ASN A 11 13.34 13.09 -8.22
CA ASN A 11 12.00 13.17 -7.63
C ASN A 11 11.04 12.13 -8.20
N VAL A 12 11.48 11.26 -9.11
CA VAL A 12 10.62 10.22 -9.71
C VAL A 12 11.23 8.86 -9.47
N LEU A 13 10.49 8.04 -8.73
CA LEU A 13 10.79 6.64 -8.50
C LEU A 13 9.84 5.79 -9.33
N PHE A 14 10.36 4.71 -9.88
CA PHE A 14 9.60 3.70 -10.60
C PHE A 14 9.83 2.35 -9.94
N SER A 15 8.75 1.65 -9.61
CA SER A 15 8.83 0.26 -9.19
C SER A 15 7.88 -0.61 -9.99
N THR A 16 8.23 -1.88 -10.13
CA THR A 16 7.30 -2.87 -10.66
C THR A 16 7.35 -4.13 -9.84
N GLN A 17 6.18 -4.73 -9.67
CA GLN A 17 6.00 -5.99 -8.96
C GLN A 17 5.15 -6.89 -9.84
N MET A 18 5.68 -8.06 -10.13
CA MET A 18 5.01 -9.07 -10.96
C MET A 18 5.06 -10.42 -10.27
N TYR A 19 3.91 -11.08 -10.17
CA TYR A 19 3.85 -12.47 -9.80
C TYR A 19 2.88 -13.24 -10.68
N GLN A 20 3.23 -14.51 -10.84
CA GLN A 20 2.36 -15.57 -11.31
C GLN A 20 2.59 -16.75 -10.37
N ALA A 21 1.51 -17.34 -9.88
CA ALA A 21 1.58 -18.45 -8.95
C ALA A 21 0.42 -19.39 -9.19
N ARG A 22 0.68 -20.69 -8.96
CA ARG A 22 -0.36 -21.69 -8.79
C ARG A 22 -0.46 -22.01 -7.30
N PHE A 23 -1.64 -21.91 -6.74
CA PHE A 23 -1.91 -22.33 -5.38
C PHE A 23 -2.72 -23.62 -5.43
N ASN A 24 -2.31 -24.63 -4.67
CA ASN A 24 -3.03 -25.90 -4.61
C ASN A 24 -3.78 -25.99 -3.29
N ASP A 25 -4.98 -26.57 -3.31
CA ASP A 25 -5.83 -26.82 -2.14
C ASP A 25 -5.94 -25.61 -1.19
N SER A 26 -6.09 -24.41 -1.77
CA SER A 26 -6.09 -23.17 -0.99
C SER A 26 -7.52 -22.78 -0.59
N PRO A 27 -7.68 -22.23 0.64
CA PRO A 27 -8.98 -21.80 1.11
C PRO A 27 -9.39 -20.46 0.48
N TYR A 28 -10.58 -20.45 -0.13
CA TYR A 28 -11.20 -19.26 -0.67
C TYR A 28 -12.58 -19.02 -0.03
N TYR A 29 -12.88 -17.75 0.27
CA TYR A 29 -14.18 -17.30 0.74
C TYR A 29 -14.89 -16.58 -0.41
N LEU A 30 -15.83 -17.27 -1.06
CA LEU A 30 -16.45 -16.85 -2.32
C LEU A 30 -17.95 -16.58 -2.12
N GLY A 31 -18.46 -15.47 -2.68
CA GLY A 31 -19.87 -15.08 -2.53
C GLY A 31 -20.27 -14.96 -1.05
N GLU A 32 -21.37 -15.62 -0.66
CA GLU A 32 -21.92 -15.60 0.71
C GLU A 32 -20.93 -16.11 1.77
N GLN A 33 -19.94 -16.90 1.38
CA GLN A 33 -18.86 -17.34 2.28
C GLN A 33 -17.98 -16.19 2.78
N GLY A 34 -17.92 -15.08 2.02
CA GLY A 34 -17.19 -13.86 2.38
C GLY A 34 -18.02 -12.83 3.15
N ASP A 35 -19.29 -13.12 3.44
CA ASP A 35 -20.18 -12.17 4.12
C ASP A 35 -19.86 -12.04 5.62
N ASN A 36 -20.25 -10.91 6.21
CA ASN A 36 -20.03 -10.64 7.63
C ASN A 36 -20.75 -11.62 8.60
N ASN A 37 -21.65 -12.46 8.09
CA ASN A 37 -22.37 -13.48 8.85
C ASN A 37 -21.92 -14.91 8.49
N SER A 38 -20.84 -15.07 7.74
CA SER A 38 -20.27 -16.37 7.45
C SER A 38 -19.46 -16.90 8.65
N SER A 39 -19.18 -18.21 8.64
CA SER A 39 -18.26 -18.82 9.60
C SER A 39 -16.90 -19.05 8.96
N PHE A 40 -15.86 -19.17 9.79
CA PHE A 40 -14.50 -19.43 9.32
C PHE A 40 -14.39 -20.73 8.50
N GLU A 41 -15.22 -21.73 8.83
CA GLU A 41 -15.29 -23.02 8.15
C GLU A 41 -15.99 -22.96 6.80
N SER A 42 -16.72 -21.87 6.51
CA SER A 42 -17.42 -21.66 5.25
C SER A 42 -16.42 -21.24 4.16
N GLN A 43 -15.65 -22.20 3.66
CA GLN A 43 -14.61 -21.98 2.66
C GLN A 43 -14.68 -23.02 1.54
N THR A 44 -14.33 -22.60 0.33
CA THR A 44 -14.10 -23.49 -0.79
C THR A 44 -12.61 -23.77 -0.92
N ILE A 45 -12.23 -25.04 -0.75
CA ILE A 45 -10.88 -25.52 -1.01
C ILE A 45 -10.77 -25.84 -2.50
N THR A 46 -9.87 -25.15 -3.21
CA THR A 46 -9.66 -25.37 -4.65
C THR A 46 -8.26 -24.94 -5.06
N ASN A 47 -7.82 -25.38 -6.24
CA ASN A 47 -6.60 -24.84 -6.83
C ASN A 47 -6.90 -23.52 -7.55
N SER A 48 -5.87 -22.71 -7.69
CA SER A 48 -5.96 -21.46 -8.42
C SER A 48 -4.71 -21.16 -9.22
N ASP A 49 -4.90 -20.50 -10.36
CA ASP A 49 -3.84 -19.83 -11.09
C ASP A 49 -4.05 -18.31 -10.98
N GLU A 50 -3.11 -17.63 -10.34
CA GLU A 50 -3.18 -16.21 -10.03
C GLU A 50 -2.04 -15.43 -10.68
N GLN A 51 -2.36 -14.23 -11.14
CA GLN A 51 -1.40 -13.30 -11.75
C GLN A 51 -1.66 -11.89 -11.26
N LYS A 52 -0.59 -11.13 -11.01
CA LYS A 52 -0.68 -9.72 -10.68
C LYS A 52 0.52 -8.96 -11.21
N TYR A 53 0.24 -7.88 -11.92
CA TYR A 53 1.22 -6.94 -12.40
C TYR A 53 0.89 -5.57 -11.85
N LYS A 54 1.87 -4.93 -11.22
CA LYS A 54 1.78 -3.55 -10.74
C LYS A 54 2.98 -2.78 -11.24
N PHE A 55 2.72 -1.58 -11.71
CA PHE A 55 3.75 -0.59 -12.02
C PHE A 55 3.44 0.64 -11.19
N GLU A 56 4.38 1.11 -10.40
CA GLU A 56 4.19 2.24 -9.51
C GLU A 56 5.13 3.38 -9.95
N PHE A 57 4.54 4.52 -10.23
CA PHE A 57 5.24 5.77 -10.47
C PHE A 57 5.04 6.66 -9.26
N LYS A 58 6.10 6.85 -8.48
CA LYS A 58 6.09 7.64 -7.26
C LYS A 58 6.82 8.96 -7.49
N TYR A 59 6.06 10.05 -7.47
CA TYR A 59 6.60 11.41 -7.51
C TYR A 59 6.78 11.94 -6.10
N LEU A 60 8.02 12.28 -5.75
CA LEU A 60 8.39 12.91 -4.49
C LEU A 60 8.20 14.42 -4.62
N LEU A 61 7.35 14.99 -3.78
CA LEU A 61 7.12 16.43 -3.76
C LEU A 61 8.37 17.15 -3.20
N PRO A 62 8.82 18.26 -3.82
CA PRO A 62 10.06 18.96 -3.45
C PRO A 62 9.86 19.84 -2.19
N TRP A 63 9.41 19.22 -1.11
CA TRP A 63 9.13 19.84 0.19
C TRP A 63 9.79 19.04 1.32
N GLY A 64 9.92 19.64 2.51
CA GLY A 64 10.50 19.01 3.69
C GLY A 64 11.84 18.34 3.40
N ALA A 65 11.98 17.07 3.83
CA ALA A 65 13.22 16.32 3.71
C ALA A 65 13.69 16.14 2.25
N VAL A 66 12.77 16.08 1.28
CA VAL A 66 13.11 15.94 -0.14
C VAL A 66 13.72 17.22 -0.69
N LYS A 67 13.25 18.40 -0.23
CA LYS A 67 13.84 19.68 -0.60
C LYS A 67 15.27 19.80 -0.07
N ASP A 68 15.49 19.41 1.18
CA ASP A 68 16.76 19.63 1.87
C ASP A 68 17.84 18.60 1.47
N HIS A 69 17.43 17.38 1.11
CA HIS A 69 18.36 16.27 0.88
C HIS A 69 18.17 15.56 -0.47
N GLY A 70 17.28 16.05 -1.33
CA GLY A 70 16.91 15.40 -2.58
C GLY A 70 16.32 14.01 -2.33
N LEU A 71 16.63 13.06 -3.22
CA LEU A 71 16.17 11.67 -3.12
C LEU A 71 16.53 11.01 -1.77
N LYS A 72 17.69 11.35 -1.18
CA LYS A 72 18.12 10.81 0.11
C LYS A 72 17.14 11.16 1.24
N GLY A 73 16.44 12.29 1.14
CA GLY A 73 15.40 12.70 2.08
C GLY A 73 14.29 11.67 2.27
N ALA A 74 13.93 10.95 1.20
CA ALA A 74 12.94 9.88 1.23
C ALA A 74 13.42 8.66 2.06
N PHE A 75 14.72 8.42 2.11
CA PHE A 75 15.34 7.24 2.72
C PHE A 75 16.09 7.54 4.02
N LEU A 76 15.91 8.74 4.59
CA LEU A 76 16.50 9.06 5.88
C LEU A 76 15.99 8.07 6.95
N PRO A 77 16.90 7.40 7.70
CA PRO A 77 16.51 6.45 8.72
C PRO A 77 15.84 7.13 9.92
N SER A 78 16.22 8.39 10.17
CA SER A 78 15.62 9.26 11.18
C SER A 78 15.45 10.67 10.63
N ARG A 79 14.33 11.31 10.97
CA ARG A 79 14.01 12.69 10.63
C ARG A 79 13.77 13.51 11.89
N ASP A 80 14.23 14.75 11.88
CA ASP A 80 13.96 15.71 12.94
C ASP A 80 12.56 16.30 12.75
N VAL A 81 11.56 15.66 13.35
CA VAL A 81 10.16 16.10 13.29
C VAL A 81 9.98 17.28 14.22
N ARG A 82 10.10 18.48 13.67
CA ARG A 82 10.03 19.74 14.43
C ARG A 82 8.60 20.18 14.73
N ASN A 83 7.67 19.92 13.80
CA ASN A 83 6.27 20.33 13.87
C ASN A 83 5.35 19.20 13.42
N ALA A 84 4.06 19.26 13.78
CA ALA A 84 3.04 18.32 13.33
C ALA A 84 2.85 18.31 11.80
N SER A 85 3.18 19.42 11.13
CA SER A 85 3.04 19.53 9.67
C SER A 85 4.21 18.89 8.91
N PRO A 86 3.94 18.01 7.92
CA PRO A 86 4.98 17.43 7.06
C PRO A 86 5.65 18.43 6.12
N LEU A 87 5.23 19.71 6.11
CA LEU A 87 5.80 20.72 5.20
C LEU A 87 7.27 21.00 5.51
N ALA A 88 7.66 20.88 6.77
CA ALA A 88 8.99 21.25 7.25
C ALA A 88 9.97 20.07 7.29
N SER A 89 9.53 18.87 7.67
CA SER A 89 10.42 17.74 7.98
C SER A 89 10.03 16.42 7.32
N GLY A 90 8.85 16.34 6.70
CA GLY A 90 8.29 15.10 6.18
C GLY A 90 8.71 14.79 4.74
N VAL A 91 8.26 13.64 4.28
CA VAL A 91 8.32 13.20 2.87
C VAL A 91 6.88 13.10 2.38
N ARG A 92 6.64 13.59 1.17
CA ARG A 92 5.32 13.58 0.57
C ARG A 92 5.41 13.07 -0.83
N SER A 93 4.43 12.27 -1.23
CA SER A 93 4.45 11.69 -2.56
C SER A 93 3.08 11.48 -3.15
N ILE A 94 3.05 11.50 -4.47
CA ILE A 94 1.91 11.11 -5.29
C ILE A 94 2.32 9.82 -6.00
N LEU A 95 1.45 8.82 -5.94
CA LEU A 95 1.68 7.50 -6.50
C LEU A 95 0.64 7.27 -7.61
N LEU A 96 1.09 6.91 -8.80
CA LEU A 96 0.23 6.39 -9.85
C LEU A 96 0.59 4.93 -10.08
N THR A 97 -0.38 4.04 -9.86
CA THR A 97 -0.15 2.61 -9.93
C THR A 97 -1.15 1.93 -10.86
N PRO A 98 -0.91 1.87 -12.18
CA PRO A 98 -1.63 0.96 -13.05
C PRO A 98 -1.38 -0.50 -12.62
N PHE A 99 -2.44 -1.30 -12.69
CA PHE A 99 -2.37 -2.70 -12.32
C PHE A 99 -3.20 -3.59 -13.24
N TYR A 100 -2.78 -4.85 -13.29
CA TYR A 100 -3.55 -5.99 -13.76
C TYR A 100 -3.57 -7.04 -12.65
N SER A 101 -4.73 -7.64 -12.42
CA SER A 101 -4.87 -8.79 -11.52
C SER A 101 -5.77 -9.80 -12.18
N SER A 102 -5.47 -11.09 -12.07
CA SER A 102 -6.39 -12.15 -12.48
C SER A 102 -6.29 -13.38 -11.61
N ARG A 103 -7.40 -14.10 -11.52
CA ARG A 103 -7.55 -15.33 -10.76
C ARG A 103 -8.47 -16.28 -11.53
N ALA A 104 -8.01 -17.51 -11.75
CA ALA A 104 -8.84 -18.60 -12.21
C ALA A 104 -8.88 -19.67 -11.10
N LEU A 105 -10.08 -20.16 -10.78
CA LEU A 105 -10.31 -21.20 -9.77
C LEU A 105 -10.84 -22.46 -10.46
N ASP A 106 -10.24 -23.62 -10.17
CA ASP A 106 -10.60 -24.89 -10.82
C ASP A 106 -12.10 -25.23 -10.60
N VAL A 107 -12.68 -24.84 -9.45
CA VAL A 107 -14.09 -25.08 -9.11
C VAL A 107 -15.11 -24.41 -10.04
N TYR A 108 -14.70 -23.37 -10.78
CA TYR A 108 -15.61 -22.58 -11.64
C TYR A 108 -15.40 -22.83 -13.14
N ASN A 109 -14.84 -23.98 -13.54
CA ASN A 109 -14.67 -24.39 -14.94
C ASN A 109 -14.06 -23.27 -15.81
N ASP A 110 -12.83 -22.86 -15.49
CA ASP A 110 -12.02 -21.90 -16.24
C ASP A 110 -12.55 -20.46 -16.34
N ARG A 111 -13.56 -20.08 -15.54
CA ARG A 111 -13.94 -18.65 -15.45
C ARG A 111 -12.82 -17.85 -14.79
N LYS A 112 -12.15 -17.04 -15.60
CA LYS A 112 -11.07 -16.14 -15.16
C LYS A 112 -11.64 -14.81 -14.71
N GLU A 113 -11.57 -14.54 -13.41
CA GLU A 113 -11.80 -13.21 -12.87
C GLU A 113 -10.57 -12.35 -13.13
N GLN A 114 -10.78 -11.11 -13.54
CA GLN A 114 -9.68 -10.19 -13.82
C GLN A 114 -10.09 -8.74 -13.59
N ALA A 115 -9.10 -7.90 -13.35
CA ALA A 115 -9.28 -6.47 -13.22
C ALA A 115 -8.09 -5.73 -13.83
N TYR A 116 -8.41 -4.74 -14.66
CA TYR A 116 -7.49 -3.70 -15.12
C TYR A 116 -7.88 -2.39 -14.44
N GLY A 117 -6.91 -1.63 -13.98
CA GLY A 117 -7.21 -0.39 -13.30
C GLY A 117 -6.00 0.43 -12.93
N PHE A 118 -6.25 1.49 -12.19
CA PHE A 118 -5.22 2.36 -11.65
C PHE A 118 -5.56 2.78 -10.22
N THR A 119 -4.52 2.91 -9.40
CA THR A 119 -4.58 3.55 -8.10
C THR A 119 -3.87 4.90 -8.16
N LEU A 120 -4.55 5.96 -7.73
CA LEU A 120 -3.93 7.24 -7.40
C LEU A 120 -3.79 7.32 -5.88
N GLY A 121 -2.55 7.31 -5.41
CA GLY A 121 -2.20 7.39 -3.99
C GLY A 121 -1.61 8.73 -3.63
N PHE A 122 -1.95 9.22 -2.46
CA PHE A 122 -1.32 10.38 -1.85
C PHE A 122 -0.81 9.99 -0.48
N ASP A 123 0.48 10.26 -0.23
CA ASP A 123 1.19 9.81 0.95
C ASP A 123 1.90 10.99 1.61
N TRP A 124 1.55 11.27 2.86
CA TRP A 124 2.17 12.29 3.70
C TRP A 124 2.78 11.63 4.92
N ASP A 125 4.10 11.46 4.91
CA ASP A 125 4.87 10.86 6.00
C ASP A 125 5.69 11.92 6.74
N ASN A 126 5.27 12.25 7.96
CA ASN A 126 6.00 13.11 8.89
C ASN A 126 6.50 12.34 10.13
N ARG A 127 6.72 11.03 10.00
CA ARG A 127 7.25 10.22 11.10
C ARG A 127 8.74 10.47 11.28
N ASP A 128 9.19 10.42 12.54
CA ASP A 128 10.60 10.50 12.90
C ASP A 128 11.39 9.30 12.39
N ARG A 129 10.81 8.10 12.43
CA ARG A 129 11.40 6.86 11.93
C ARG A 129 10.34 6.01 11.26
N ALA A 130 10.68 5.34 10.16
CA ALA A 130 9.71 4.54 9.40
C ALA A 130 9.27 3.24 10.11
N ARG A 131 10.14 2.65 10.94
CA ARG A 131 9.91 1.33 11.57
C ARG A 131 9.61 1.38 13.07
N ASN A 132 10.02 2.44 13.76
CA ASN A 132 9.84 2.59 15.20
C ASN A 132 9.59 4.06 15.52
N THR A 133 8.39 4.51 15.17
CA THR A 133 7.99 5.92 15.25
C THR A 133 7.66 6.31 16.68
N THR A 134 8.31 7.35 17.20
CA THR A 134 7.99 7.89 18.53
C THR A 134 7.23 9.21 18.48
N ARG A 135 7.27 9.89 17.33
CA ARG A 135 6.62 11.18 17.10
C ARG A 135 6.28 11.41 15.63
N GLY A 136 5.28 12.25 15.40
CA GLY A 136 4.86 12.68 14.08
C GLY A 136 3.60 11.97 13.61
N SER A 137 3.38 11.92 12.29
CA SER A 137 2.16 11.38 11.71
C SER A 137 2.40 10.77 10.35
N HIS A 138 1.51 9.88 9.94
CA HIS A 138 1.46 9.35 8.59
C HIS A 138 0.02 9.31 8.11
N THR A 139 -0.23 9.91 6.95
CA THR A 139 -1.56 9.94 6.32
C THR A 139 -1.44 9.44 4.90
N SER A 140 -2.30 8.50 4.53
CA SER A 140 -2.40 8.01 3.16
C SER A 140 -3.84 8.01 2.69
N LEU A 141 -4.04 8.43 1.44
CA LEU A 141 -5.32 8.35 0.73
C LEU A 141 -5.07 7.64 -0.60
N ASN A 142 -5.78 6.55 -0.86
CA ASN A 142 -5.74 5.85 -2.14
C ASN A 142 -7.12 5.88 -2.78
N LEU A 143 -7.17 6.29 -4.05
CA LEU A 143 -8.34 6.20 -4.92
C LEU A 143 -8.02 5.15 -5.99
N THR A 144 -8.77 4.06 -6.00
CA THR A 144 -8.58 2.98 -6.97
C THR A 144 -9.82 2.81 -7.80
N THR A 145 -9.66 2.75 -9.11
CA THR A 145 -10.74 2.39 -10.02
C THR A 145 -10.26 1.33 -11.00
N GLY A 146 -11.19 0.52 -11.49
CA GLY A 146 -10.90 -0.51 -12.46
C GLY A 146 -12.17 -1.15 -12.99
N ALA A 147 -11.97 -2.09 -13.90
CA ALA A 147 -13.02 -2.88 -14.52
C ALA A 147 -12.46 -4.24 -15.00
N GLU A 148 -13.33 -5.14 -15.44
CA GLU A 148 -12.93 -6.45 -15.95
C GLU A 148 -12.11 -6.36 -17.25
N SER A 149 -12.39 -5.35 -18.08
CA SER A 149 -11.65 -5.05 -19.30
C SER A 149 -11.61 -3.55 -19.54
N TRP A 150 -10.70 -3.08 -20.41
CA TRP A 150 -10.61 -1.67 -20.80
C TRP A 150 -11.85 -1.17 -21.56
N GLN A 151 -12.66 -2.09 -22.10
CA GLN A 151 -13.89 -1.81 -22.82
C GLN A 151 -15.15 -1.94 -21.94
N SER A 152 -14.99 -2.36 -20.68
CA SER A 152 -16.11 -2.54 -19.77
C SER A 152 -16.75 -1.19 -19.42
N GLU A 153 -18.08 -1.11 -19.50
CA GLU A 153 -18.85 0.05 -19.05
C GLU A 153 -19.03 0.07 -17.53
N GLU A 154 -18.84 -1.07 -16.87
CA GLU A 154 -18.94 -1.21 -15.42
C GLU A 154 -17.59 -0.91 -14.76
N LEU A 155 -17.42 0.35 -14.36
CA LEU A 155 -16.29 0.81 -13.56
C LEU A 155 -16.65 0.80 -12.07
N TRP A 156 -15.79 0.19 -11.26
CA TRP A 156 -15.89 0.29 -9.80
C TRP A 156 -14.91 1.34 -9.27
N LEU A 157 -15.23 1.88 -8.10
CA LEU A 157 -14.40 2.85 -7.38
C LEU A 157 -14.24 2.39 -5.92
N LYS A 158 -13.00 2.39 -5.44
CA LYS A 158 -12.62 2.16 -4.05
C LYS A 158 -11.82 3.35 -3.53
N TRP A 159 -12.12 3.80 -2.32
CA TRP A 159 -11.32 4.79 -1.61
C TRP A 159 -10.84 4.20 -0.28
N GLU A 160 -9.58 4.46 0.07
CA GLU A 160 -8.96 3.99 1.31
C GLU A 160 -8.26 5.17 1.96
N PHE A 161 -8.65 5.50 3.20
CA PHE A 161 -8.03 6.55 4.00
C PHE A 161 -7.45 5.94 5.27
N GLN A 162 -6.20 6.28 5.56
CA GLN A 162 -5.52 5.89 6.79
C GLN A 162 -4.79 7.09 7.38
N ASN A 163 -4.93 7.27 8.69
CA ASN A 163 -4.20 8.28 9.46
C ASN A 163 -3.66 7.63 10.73
N SER A 164 -2.38 7.89 11.01
CA SER A 164 -1.72 7.52 12.25
C SER A 164 -0.98 8.71 12.82
N GLN A 165 -0.98 8.81 14.14
CA GLN A 165 -0.40 9.92 14.88
C GLN A 165 0.33 9.37 16.10
N TYR A 166 1.54 9.89 16.33
CA TYR A 166 2.46 9.40 17.34
C TYR A 166 2.85 10.55 18.26
N TYR A 167 2.70 10.30 19.56
CA TYR A 167 3.07 11.23 20.61
C TYR A 167 3.93 10.48 21.62
N SER A 168 5.12 11.00 21.91
CA SER A 168 5.93 10.50 23.00
C SER A 168 5.45 11.14 24.31
N LEU A 169 5.01 10.32 25.25
CA LEU A 169 4.59 10.77 26.59
C LEU A 169 5.78 11.03 27.54
N GLY A 170 7.01 10.92 27.02
CA GLY A 170 8.24 10.98 27.82
C GLY A 170 8.51 9.71 28.62
N PRO A 171 9.63 9.64 29.36
CA PRO A 171 9.87 8.58 30.32
C PRO A 171 8.87 8.73 31.48
N LEU A 172 8.05 7.70 31.72
CA LEU A 172 7.05 7.66 32.79
C LEU A 172 7.64 7.32 34.18
N GLY A 173 8.96 7.50 34.37
CA GLY A 173 9.68 7.05 35.57
C GLY A 173 9.68 5.52 35.74
N ASP A 174 10.00 5.04 36.94
CA ASP A 174 10.08 3.60 37.31
C ASP A 174 8.74 2.83 37.26
N TRP A 175 7.65 3.48 36.83
CA TRP A 175 6.31 2.89 36.84
C TRP A 175 6.02 2.03 35.61
N PHE A 176 6.73 2.28 34.51
CA PHE A 176 6.60 1.51 33.28
C PHE A 176 7.98 1.37 32.65
N ASP A 177 8.72 0.34 33.07
CA ASP A 177 9.83 -0.15 32.27
C ASP A 177 9.31 -0.43 30.86
N GLN A 178 9.95 0.20 29.88
CA GLN A 178 9.57 0.24 28.46
C GLN A 178 8.96 -1.08 27.97
N GLN A 179 7.64 -1.09 27.82
CA GLN A 179 6.95 -2.03 26.94
C GLN A 179 6.37 -1.25 25.77
N VAL A 180 6.97 -1.49 24.60
CA VAL A 180 6.45 -1.01 23.32
C VAL A 180 5.39 -2.02 22.86
N LEU A 181 4.14 -1.57 22.68
CA LEU A 181 3.10 -2.27 21.91
C LEU A 181 3.18 -1.82 20.45
#